data_AF-A0A2V1BIL6-F1
#
_entry.id   AF-A0A2V1BIL6-F1
#
_cell.length_a   1.000
_cell.length_b   1.000
_cell.length_c   1.000
_cell.angle_alpha   90.00
_cell.angle_beta   90.00
_cell.angle_gamma   90.00
#
_symmetry.space_group_name_H-M   'P 1'
#
loop_
_entity.id
_entity.type
_entity.pdbx_description
1 polymer ?
#
loop_
_entity_poly.entity_id
_entity_poly.type
_entity_poly.pdbx_seq_one_letter_code
_entity_poly.pdbx_strand_id
1 'polypeptide(L)'
;MSNNTANQAANASASGTTGAPGGPGGLTLDERIAQVPVHSAIAAGDRSLAITLDFATNAMLHPTYWFAPAGKTFRRTLYTSIDGYRQISRRIFIAVTVPSFDSDTHTEEVLARQKALINRITELLNTFHKIEKVEVVYRSPATAWAQIRCLAPLYGLTFTDWELSLREGNAPLQAIQRQSHWDMRLRGLWNALRD
;
A
#
# COMPACT_ATOMS: atom_id res chain seq x y z
N MET A 1 -31.67 -43.52 7.30
CA MET A 1 -30.45 -44.30 7.61
C MET A 1 -29.27 -43.36 7.55
N SER A 2 -28.50 -43.35 8.64
CA SER A 2 -27.10 -42.92 8.76
C SER A 2 -26.78 -41.42 8.71
N ASN A 3 -26.80 -40.84 9.91
CA ASN A 3 -25.82 -39.95 10.55
C ASN A 3 -24.76 -39.28 9.68
N ASN A 4 -24.60 -37.96 9.87
CA ASN A 4 -23.26 -37.40 9.85
C ASN A 4 -23.05 -36.44 11.03
N THR A 5 -21.93 -36.67 11.70
CA THR A 5 -21.58 -36.22 13.03
C THR A 5 -20.74 -34.94 12.98
N ALA A 6 -20.83 -34.18 14.06
CA ALA A 6 -20.08 -33.00 14.49
C ALA A 6 -18.67 -32.77 13.91
N ASN A 7 -18.32 -31.48 13.78
CA ASN A 7 -17.07 -30.97 14.34
C ASN A 7 -17.20 -29.48 14.71
N GLN A 8 -17.48 -29.23 15.99
CA GLN A 8 -17.05 -28.03 16.71
C GLN A 8 -15.58 -28.22 17.11
N ALA A 9 -14.73 -27.27 16.75
CA ALA A 9 -13.43 -27.00 17.37
C ALA A 9 -12.96 -25.62 16.85
N ALA A 10 -12.34 -24.73 17.58
CA ALA A 10 -12.15 -24.57 19.01
C ALA A 10 -11.82 -23.08 19.19
N ASN A 11 -12.41 -22.47 20.22
CA ASN A 11 -12.09 -21.13 20.67
C ASN A 11 -10.72 -21.19 21.35
N ALA A 12 -9.67 -20.66 20.72
CA ALA A 12 -8.33 -20.57 21.31
C ALA A 12 -8.03 -19.12 21.65
N SER A 13 -8.51 -18.70 22.82
CA SER A 13 -7.96 -17.60 23.58
C SER A 13 -6.59 -18.05 24.13
N ALA A 14 -5.51 -17.56 23.54
CA ALA A 14 -4.17 -17.70 24.12
C ALA A 14 -3.78 -16.38 24.79
N SER A 15 -4.08 -16.29 26.08
CA SER A 15 -3.35 -15.42 27.01
C SER A 15 -1.96 -16.01 27.26
N GLY A 16 -0.93 -15.17 27.31
CA GLY A 16 0.32 -15.54 27.98
C GLY A 16 1.60 -15.00 27.36
N THR A 17 1.80 -13.68 27.37
CA THR A 17 3.15 -13.10 27.36
C THR A 17 3.26 -12.11 28.51
N THR A 18 3.73 -12.62 29.64
CA THR A 18 4.30 -11.84 30.74
C THR A 18 5.54 -11.09 30.22
N GLY A 19 5.32 -9.86 29.75
CA GLY A 19 6.37 -8.87 29.52
C GLY A 19 6.81 -8.26 30.84
N ALA A 20 8.12 -8.30 31.08
CA ALA A 20 8.79 -7.70 32.23
C ALA A 20 8.40 -6.22 32.46
N PRO A 21 8.49 -5.70 33.69
CA PRO A 21 8.16 -4.32 34.00
C PRO A 21 9.19 -3.39 33.33
N GLY A 22 8.77 -2.76 32.24
CA GLY A 22 9.52 -1.68 31.59
C GLY A 22 9.68 -0.51 32.54
N GLY A 23 10.88 0.05 32.59
CA GLY A 23 11.21 1.27 33.32
C GLY A 23 10.34 2.48 32.92
N PRO A 24 10.50 3.60 33.61
CA PRO A 24 9.50 4.65 33.69
C PRO A 24 9.23 5.33 32.34
N GLY A 25 7.98 5.22 31.87
CA GLY A 25 7.29 6.28 31.11
C GLY A 25 7.16 6.13 29.59
N GLY A 26 7.61 5.05 28.97
CA GLY A 26 7.45 4.84 27.53
C GLY A 26 6.15 4.11 27.17
N LEU A 27 5.36 4.66 26.25
CA LEU A 27 4.22 3.94 25.64
C LEU A 27 4.74 2.66 24.99
N THR A 28 4.03 1.56 25.21
CA THR A 28 4.22 0.29 24.50
C THR A 28 4.02 0.49 22.99
N LEU A 29 4.49 -0.46 22.18
CA LEU A 29 4.31 -0.43 20.73
C LEU A 29 2.82 -0.33 20.36
N ASP A 30 1.98 -1.12 21.02
CA ASP A 30 0.55 -1.18 20.75
C ASP A 30 -0.16 0.13 21.14
N GLU A 31 0.22 0.73 22.26
CA GLU A 31 -0.28 2.06 22.66
C GLU A 31 0.13 3.15 21.68
N ARG A 32 1.35 3.09 21.14
CA ARG A 32 1.80 4.04 20.10
C ARG A 32 1.02 3.86 18.79
N ILE A 33 0.75 2.61 18.39
CA ILE A 33 -0.07 2.31 17.21
C ILE A 33 -1.50 2.81 17.42
N ALA A 34 -2.08 2.58 18.60
CA ALA A 34 -3.44 3.01 18.95
C ALA A 34 -3.63 4.54 18.93
N GLN A 35 -2.55 5.32 19.07
CA GLN A 35 -2.59 6.78 18.96
C GLN A 35 -2.58 7.30 17.53
N VAL A 36 -2.22 6.47 16.53
CA VAL A 36 -2.23 6.89 15.13
C VAL A 36 -3.67 6.91 14.62
N PRO A 37 -4.11 7.99 13.93
CA PRO A 37 -5.46 8.04 13.36
C PRO A 37 -5.73 6.85 12.43
N VAL A 38 -6.87 6.19 12.63
CA VAL A 38 -7.30 5.06 11.80
C VAL A 38 -7.61 5.54 10.38
N HIS A 39 -7.20 4.76 9.39
CA HIS A 39 -7.48 5.02 7.99
C HIS A 39 -7.88 3.73 7.27
N SER A 40 -8.92 3.77 6.42
CA SER A 40 -9.45 2.58 5.76
C SER A 40 -8.46 1.89 4.82
N ALA A 41 -7.51 2.63 4.27
CA ALA A 41 -6.44 2.11 3.42
C ALA A 41 -5.18 1.66 4.18
N ILE A 42 -5.18 1.71 5.53
CA ILE A 42 -4.02 1.35 6.34
C ILE A 42 -4.36 0.22 7.30
N ALA A 43 -3.49 -0.79 7.37
CA ALA A 43 -3.43 -1.73 8.48
C ALA A 43 -2.01 -1.71 9.05
N ALA A 44 -1.88 -1.84 10.37
CA ALA A 44 -0.58 -1.85 11.03
C ALA A 44 -0.55 -2.89 12.16
N GLY A 45 0.61 -3.48 12.37
CA GLY A 45 0.84 -4.48 13.41
C GLY A 45 2.27 -4.99 13.34
N ASP A 46 2.85 -5.40 14.47
CA ASP A 46 4.22 -5.94 14.55
C ASP A 46 5.26 -5.15 13.73
N ARG A 47 5.30 -3.82 13.95
CA ARG A 47 6.18 -2.86 13.23
C ARG A 47 6.04 -2.93 11.70
N SER A 48 4.93 -3.43 11.19
CA SER A 48 4.61 -3.52 9.78
C SER A 48 3.48 -2.56 9.45
N LEU A 49 3.59 -1.89 8.31
CA LEU A 49 2.60 -0.96 7.77
C LEU A 49 2.15 -1.46 6.41
N ALA A 50 0.87 -1.81 6.29
CA ALA A 50 0.24 -2.15 5.02
C ALA A 50 -0.59 -0.97 4.51
N ILE A 51 -0.34 -0.53 3.29
CA ILE A 51 -1.07 0.53 2.57
C ILE A 51 -1.78 -0.12 1.38
N THR A 52 -3.11 -0.04 1.34
CA THR A 52 -3.93 -0.62 0.26
C THR A 52 -4.63 0.49 -0.53
N LEU A 53 -4.18 0.71 -1.76
CA LEU A 53 -4.76 1.67 -2.69
C LEU A 53 -5.61 0.89 -3.71
N ASP A 54 -6.93 0.91 -3.51
CA ASP A 54 -7.87 0.26 -4.42
C ASP A 54 -8.54 1.28 -5.36
N PHE A 55 -7.89 1.48 -6.51
CA PHE A 55 -8.40 2.33 -7.58
C PHE A 55 -9.52 1.67 -8.39
N ALA A 56 -9.81 0.39 -8.17
CA ALA A 56 -10.91 -0.29 -8.84
C ALA A 56 -12.28 0.00 -8.19
N THR A 57 -12.31 0.70 -7.05
CA THR A 57 -13.56 1.10 -6.40
C THR A 57 -14.31 2.17 -7.21
N ASN A 58 -15.63 2.03 -7.34
CA ASN A 58 -16.50 2.95 -8.09
C ASN A 58 -16.26 4.44 -7.76
N ALA A 59 -15.93 4.76 -6.51
CA ALA A 59 -15.63 6.12 -6.10
C ALA A 59 -14.34 6.66 -6.72
N MET A 60 -13.24 5.89 -6.70
CA MET A 60 -11.93 6.36 -7.17
C MET A 60 -11.79 6.42 -8.71
N LEU A 61 -12.66 5.69 -9.42
CA LEU A 61 -12.77 5.73 -10.88
C LEU A 61 -13.28 7.08 -11.39
N HIS A 62 -14.15 7.75 -10.63
CA HIS A 62 -14.75 9.01 -11.06
C HIS A 62 -13.78 10.20 -10.84
N PRO A 63 -13.50 11.02 -11.89
CA PRO A 63 -12.65 12.20 -11.76
C PRO A 63 -13.11 13.15 -10.65
N THR A 64 -14.43 13.32 -10.51
CA THR A 64 -15.07 14.21 -9.54
C THR A 64 -14.78 13.84 -8.08
N TYR A 65 -14.57 12.55 -7.78
CA TYR A 65 -14.23 12.09 -6.43
C TYR A 65 -12.94 12.74 -5.93
N TRP A 66 -11.94 12.90 -6.81
CA TRP A 66 -10.64 13.46 -6.45
C TRP A 66 -10.74 14.92 -5.99
N PHE A 67 -11.77 15.64 -6.45
CA PHE A 67 -12.04 17.04 -6.08
C PHE A 67 -13.08 17.18 -4.98
N ALA A 68 -13.95 16.19 -4.83
CA ALA A 68 -14.96 16.15 -3.79
C ALA A 68 -14.33 16.24 -2.38
N PRO A 69 -15.05 16.79 -1.40
CA PRO A 69 -14.59 16.83 0.00
C PRO A 69 -14.20 15.45 0.53
N ALA A 70 -14.89 14.38 0.10
CA ALA A 70 -14.57 13.00 0.46
C ALA A 70 -13.17 12.59 0.01
N GLY A 71 -12.82 12.76 -1.28
CA GLY A 71 -11.49 12.42 -1.79
C GLY A 71 -10.37 13.28 -1.20
N LYS A 72 -10.63 14.57 -0.95
CA LYS A 72 -9.68 15.44 -0.24
C LYS A 72 -9.44 14.97 1.19
N THR A 73 -10.51 14.62 1.90
CA THR A 73 -10.44 14.11 3.27
C THR A 73 -9.68 12.80 3.31
N PHE A 74 -10.03 11.84 2.44
CA PHE A 74 -9.33 10.56 2.30
C PHE A 74 -7.82 10.74 2.14
N ARG A 75 -7.36 11.57 1.19
CA ARG A 75 -5.93 11.78 0.97
C ARG A 75 -5.25 12.42 2.18
N ARG A 76 -5.88 13.44 2.78
CA ARG A 76 -5.34 14.11 3.96
C ARG A 76 -5.18 13.13 5.12
N THR A 77 -6.22 12.38 5.44
CA THR A 77 -6.19 11.40 6.53
C THR A 77 -5.20 10.29 6.25
N LEU A 78 -5.11 9.81 5.01
CA LEU A 78 -4.11 8.83 4.61
C LEU A 78 -2.68 9.31 4.90
N TYR A 79 -2.34 10.53 4.47
CA TYR A 79 -1.00 11.09 4.66
C TYR A 79 -0.67 11.30 6.13
N THR A 80 -1.62 11.83 6.92
CA THR A 80 -1.45 11.99 8.37
C THR A 80 -1.25 10.65 9.06
N SER A 81 -2.03 9.63 8.70
CA SER A 81 -1.90 8.30 9.29
C SER A 81 -0.58 7.63 8.90
N ILE A 82 -0.14 7.72 7.64
CA ILE A 82 1.18 7.21 7.21
C ILE A 82 2.28 7.85 8.06
N ASP A 83 2.30 9.18 8.18
CA ASP A 83 3.33 9.89 8.94
C ASP A 83 3.37 9.47 10.43
N GLY A 84 2.21 9.18 11.03
CA GLY A 84 2.14 8.65 12.41
C GLY A 84 2.90 7.33 12.62
N TYR A 85 3.07 6.52 11.56
CA TYR A 85 3.82 5.27 11.61
C TYR A 85 5.33 5.42 11.36
N ARG A 86 5.82 6.63 11.05
CA ARG A 86 7.21 6.90 10.68
C ARG A 86 8.26 6.37 11.66
N GLN A 87 7.98 6.45 12.95
CA GLN A 87 8.89 6.01 14.02
C GLN A 87 8.65 4.58 14.51
N ILE A 88 7.63 3.91 13.95
CA ILE A 88 7.14 2.62 14.40
C ILE A 88 7.52 1.53 13.39
N SER A 89 7.29 1.80 12.11
CA SER A 89 7.42 0.82 11.05
C SER A 89 8.86 0.46 10.74
N ARG A 90 9.05 -0.82 10.45
CA ARG A 90 10.25 -1.44 9.90
C ARG A 90 10.00 -2.14 8.58
N ARG A 91 8.77 -2.61 8.35
CA ARG A 91 8.36 -3.24 7.10
C ARG A 91 7.19 -2.47 6.51
N ILE A 92 7.21 -2.23 5.21
CA ILE A 92 6.11 -1.59 4.49
C ILE A 92 5.63 -2.52 3.40
N PHE A 93 4.32 -2.73 3.33
CA PHE A 93 3.65 -3.42 2.25
C PHE A 93 2.72 -2.44 1.54
N ILE A 94 2.83 -2.29 0.23
CA ILE A 94 1.97 -1.42 -0.58
C ILE A 94 1.23 -2.29 -1.60
N ALA A 95 -0.08 -2.41 -1.46
CA ALA A 95 -0.94 -3.01 -2.48
C ALA A 95 -1.60 -1.92 -3.32
N VAL A 96 -1.42 -1.97 -4.63
CA VAL A 96 -2.10 -1.09 -5.59
C VAL A 96 -2.98 -1.94 -6.48
N THR A 97 -4.29 -1.74 -6.44
CA THR A 97 -5.25 -2.43 -7.32
C THR A 97 -5.82 -1.44 -8.30
N VAL A 98 -5.77 -1.77 -9.59
CA VAL A 98 -6.37 -0.96 -10.66
C VAL A 98 -7.50 -1.72 -11.35
N PRO A 99 -8.51 -1.02 -11.88
CA PRO A 99 -9.58 -1.64 -12.67
C PRO A 99 -9.06 -2.15 -14.02
N SER A 100 -9.89 -2.93 -14.72
CA SER A 100 -9.71 -3.11 -16.17
C SER A 100 -9.96 -1.78 -16.88
N PHE A 101 -9.12 -1.44 -17.85
CA PHE A 101 -9.40 -0.31 -18.74
C PHE A 101 -10.05 -0.83 -20.01
N ASP A 102 -11.38 -0.70 -20.08
CA ASP A 102 -12.03 -0.51 -21.37
C ASP A 102 -11.81 0.96 -21.76
N SER A 103 -11.43 1.19 -23.02
CA SER A 103 -10.74 2.39 -23.53
C SER A 103 -11.37 3.75 -23.24
N ASP A 104 -12.62 3.81 -22.81
CA ASP A 104 -13.44 5.03 -22.86
C ASP A 104 -13.72 5.67 -21.49
N THR A 105 -13.45 4.98 -20.37
CA THR A 105 -13.93 5.46 -19.05
C THR A 105 -12.87 6.23 -18.26
N HIS A 106 -11.59 6.09 -18.61
CA HIS A 106 -10.47 6.63 -17.82
C HIS A 106 -9.81 7.81 -18.50
N THR A 107 -10.01 8.99 -17.93
CA THR A 107 -9.34 10.20 -18.38
C THR A 107 -7.89 10.19 -17.92
N GLU A 108 -6.98 10.78 -18.72
CA GLU A 108 -5.60 11.07 -18.32
C GLU A 108 -5.52 11.78 -16.96
N GLU A 109 -6.56 12.53 -16.60
CA GLU A 109 -6.70 13.18 -15.30
C GLU A 109 -6.74 12.18 -14.13
N VAL A 110 -7.53 11.09 -14.22
CA VAL A 110 -7.59 10.06 -13.16
C VAL A 110 -6.22 9.42 -12.97
N LEU A 111 -5.55 9.08 -14.08
CA LEU A 111 -4.19 8.52 -14.06
C LEU A 111 -3.18 9.50 -13.43
N ALA A 112 -3.27 10.78 -13.76
CA ALA A 112 -2.43 11.82 -13.17
C ALA A 112 -2.66 11.93 -11.65
N ARG A 113 -3.91 11.80 -11.18
CA ARG A 113 -4.25 11.83 -9.75
C ARG A 113 -3.76 10.60 -9.00
N GLN A 114 -3.92 9.40 -9.56
CA GLN A 114 -3.38 8.16 -9.00
C GLN A 114 -1.86 8.24 -8.87
N LYS A 115 -1.17 8.70 -9.93
CA LYS A 115 0.27 8.94 -9.91
C LYS A 115 0.67 9.96 -8.85
N ALA A 116 -0.04 11.08 -8.74
CA ALA A 116 0.25 12.11 -7.74
C ALA A 116 0.08 11.59 -6.30
N LEU A 117 -0.93 10.74 -6.07
CA LEU A 117 -1.12 10.05 -4.79
C LEU A 117 0.07 9.14 -4.45
N ILE A 118 0.48 8.30 -5.40
CA ILE A 118 1.62 7.39 -5.22
C ILE A 118 2.91 8.18 -5.00
N ASN A 119 3.15 9.24 -5.79
CA ASN A 119 4.31 10.11 -5.61
C ASN A 119 4.35 10.70 -4.19
N ARG A 120 3.22 11.20 -3.68
CA ARG A 120 3.16 11.75 -2.34
C ARG A 120 3.41 10.70 -1.26
N ILE A 121 2.93 9.48 -1.46
CA ILE A 121 3.22 8.36 -0.55
C ILE A 121 4.71 8.03 -0.59
N THR A 122 5.35 7.93 -1.75
CA THR A 122 6.80 7.74 -1.87
C THR A 122 7.57 8.80 -1.09
N GLU A 123 7.25 10.08 -1.29
CA GLU A 123 7.90 11.20 -0.57
C GLU A 123 7.78 11.05 0.94
N LEU A 124 6.59 10.70 1.44
CA LEU A 124 6.36 10.48 2.88
C LEU A 124 7.17 9.29 3.39
N LEU A 125 7.17 8.16 2.66
CA LEU A 125 7.89 6.96 3.07
C LEU A 125 9.40 7.21 3.12
N ASN A 126 9.97 7.99 2.21
CA ASN A 126 11.40 8.33 2.24
C ASN A 126 11.83 9.11 3.50
N THR A 127 10.89 9.63 4.28
CA THR A 127 11.19 10.23 5.58
C THR A 127 11.39 9.18 6.69
N PHE A 128 11.05 7.92 6.46
CA PHE A 128 11.17 6.84 7.44
C PHE A 128 12.61 6.34 7.49
N HIS A 129 13.22 6.31 8.68
CA HIS A 129 14.64 6.01 8.83
C HIS A 129 14.95 4.58 9.30
N LYS A 130 13.92 3.79 9.64
CA LYS A 130 14.07 2.45 10.25
C LYS A 130 13.52 1.33 9.37
N ILE A 131 13.31 1.60 8.09
CA ILE A 131 12.74 0.63 7.16
C ILE A 131 13.80 -0.38 6.75
N GLU A 132 13.48 -1.64 6.98
CA GLU A 132 14.27 -2.80 6.64
C GLU A 132 13.86 -3.36 5.28
N LYS A 133 12.55 -3.38 4.96
CA LYS A 133 12.02 -3.91 3.69
C LYS A 133 10.77 -3.17 3.22
N VAL A 134 10.66 -2.96 1.90
CA VAL A 134 9.42 -2.53 1.25
C VAL A 134 8.98 -3.51 0.17
N GLU A 135 7.75 -3.98 0.25
CA GLU A 135 7.14 -4.85 -0.75
C GLU A 135 5.99 -4.11 -1.42
N VAL A 136 6.04 -4.01 -2.75
CA VAL A 136 4.96 -3.44 -3.54
C VAL A 136 4.31 -4.52 -4.38
N VAL A 137 2.99 -4.65 -4.27
CA VAL A 137 2.18 -5.55 -5.10
C VAL A 137 1.21 -4.72 -5.91
N TYR A 138 1.35 -4.77 -7.23
CA TYR A 138 0.40 -4.19 -8.16
C TYR A 138 -0.52 -5.28 -8.72
N ARG A 139 -1.82 -5.01 -8.76
CA ARG A 139 -2.87 -5.93 -9.21
C ARG A 139 -3.69 -5.26 -10.30
N SER A 140 -3.82 -5.92 -11.45
CA SER A 140 -4.61 -5.45 -12.59
C SER A 140 -5.26 -6.63 -13.29
N PRO A 141 -6.48 -6.52 -13.86
CA PRO A 141 -7.05 -7.58 -14.69
C PRO A 141 -6.20 -7.90 -15.93
N ALA A 142 -5.63 -6.86 -16.54
CA ALA A 142 -4.68 -6.93 -17.64
C ALA A 142 -3.60 -5.85 -17.45
N THR A 143 -2.32 -6.17 -17.67
CA THR A 143 -1.24 -5.20 -17.41
C THR A 143 -1.08 -4.25 -18.60
N ALA A 144 -1.71 -3.07 -18.53
CA ALA A 144 -1.52 -2.02 -19.53
C ALA A 144 -0.49 -0.97 -19.07
N TRP A 145 0.35 -0.50 -20.00
CA TRP A 145 1.35 0.53 -19.68
C TRP A 145 0.73 1.82 -19.09
N ALA A 146 -0.42 2.23 -19.63
CA ALA A 146 -1.08 3.46 -19.22
C ALA A 146 -1.44 3.48 -17.72
N GLN A 147 -1.69 2.32 -17.12
CA GLN A 147 -1.96 2.20 -15.68
C GLN A 147 -0.69 1.90 -14.88
N ILE A 148 0.19 0.97 -15.30
CA ILE A 148 1.40 0.66 -14.52
C ILE A 148 2.33 1.87 -14.36
N ARG A 149 2.32 2.83 -15.30
CA ARG A 149 3.14 4.06 -15.22
C ARG A 149 2.87 4.91 -13.97
N CYS A 150 1.71 4.75 -13.31
CA CYS A 150 1.44 5.43 -12.03
C CYS A 150 2.37 4.97 -10.90
N LEU A 151 3.01 3.79 -11.04
CA LEU A 151 3.98 3.24 -10.10
C LEU A 151 5.38 3.83 -10.24
N ALA A 152 5.68 4.57 -11.32
CA ALA A 152 7.02 5.12 -11.56
C ALA A 152 7.60 5.89 -10.36
N PRO A 153 6.83 6.68 -9.58
CA PRO A 153 7.37 7.33 -8.39
C PRO A 153 7.93 6.39 -7.31
N LEU A 154 7.56 5.11 -7.29
CA LEU A 154 8.13 4.14 -6.34
C LEU A 154 9.60 3.84 -6.62
N TYR A 155 10.11 4.10 -7.82
CA TYR A 155 11.54 4.08 -8.12
C TYR A 155 12.31 5.22 -7.43
N GLY A 156 11.61 6.17 -6.82
CA GLY A 156 12.15 7.19 -5.94
C GLY A 156 12.35 6.74 -4.50
N LEU A 157 11.96 5.51 -4.13
CA LEU A 157 12.18 4.98 -2.78
C LEU A 157 13.68 4.87 -2.48
N THR A 158 14.11 5.38 -1.33
CA THR A 158 15.52 5.40 -0.92
C THR A 158 15.97 4.15 -0.15
N PHE A 159 15.07 3.19 0.04
CA PHE A 159 15.33 1.96 0.76
C PHE A 159 16.20 1.00 -0.05
N THR A 160 17.12 0.30 0.62
CA THR A 160 18.05 -0.63 -0.04
C THR A 160 17.38 -1.94 -0.43
N ASP A 161 16.46 -2.43 0.40
CA ASP A 161 15.68 -3.63 0.15
C ASP A 161 14.23 -3.26 -0.16
N TRP A 162 13.92 -3.20 -1.45
CA TRP A 162 12.55 -3.10 -1.91
C TRP A 162 12.32 -3.91 -3.19
N GLU A 163 11.10 -4.41 -3.33
CA GLU A 163 10.67 -5.17 -4.50
C GLU A 163 9.31 -4.70 -5.00
N LEU A 164 9.12 -4.78 -6.33
CA LEU A 164 7.85 -4.55 -6.99
C LEU A 164 7.43 -5.84 -7.68
N SER A 165 6.24 -6.32 -7.35
CA SER A 165 5.62 -7.49 -7.95
C SER A 165 4.31 -7.13 -8.65
N LEU A 166 4.03 -7.82 -9.74
CA LEU A 166 2.83 -7.67 -10.56
C LEU A 166 1.96 -8.91 -10.43
N ARG A 167 0.65 -8.71 -10.39
CA ARG A 167 -0.36 -9.75 -10.51
C ARG A 167 -1.37 -9.37 -11.57
N GLU A 168 -1.37 -10.12 -12.66
CA GLU A 168 -2.29 -9.92 -13.77
C GLU A 168 -3.45 -10.93 -13.71
N GLY A 169 -4.67 -10.46 -13.52
CA GLY A 169 -5.85 -11.30 -13.35
C GLY A 169 -5.65 -12.35 -12.25
N ASN A 170 -5.77 -13.62 -12.63
CA ASN A 170 -5.56 -14.77 -11.74
C ASN A 170 -4.13 -15.35 -11.79
N ALA A 171 -3.20 -14.70 -12.52
CA ALA A 171 -1.82 -15.15 -12.60
C ALA A 171 -1.15 -15.18 -11.20
N PRO A 172 -0.12 -16.02 -11.02
CA PRO A 172 0.73 -15.95 -9.84
C PRO A 172 1.39 -14.58 -9.73
N LEU A 173 1.68 -14.17 -8.49
CA LEU A 173 2.44 -12.96 -8.23
C LEU A 173 3.85 -13.10 -8.82
N GLN A 174 4.26 -12.15 -9.65
CA GLN A 174 5.56 -12.15 -10.31
C GLN A 174 6.36 -10.92 -9.94
N ALA A 175 7.53 -11.11 -9.32
CA ALA A 175 8.47 -10.01 -9.09
C ALA A 175 8.98 -9.44 -10.42
N ILE A 176 8.95 -8.11 -10.55
CA ILE A 176 9.60 -7.41 -11.67
C ILE A 176 11.10 -7.62 -11.52
N GLN A 177 11.68 -8.36 -12.45
CA GLN A 177 13.11 -8.57 -12.49
C GLN A 177 13.83 -7.26 -12.83
N ARG A 178 14.95 -7.00 -12.16
CA ARG A 178 15.82 -5.86 -12.48
C ARG A 178 16.23 -5.94 -13.96
N GLN A 179 16.26 -4.80 -14.65
CA GLN A 179 16.55 -4.71 -16.09
C GLN A 179 15.54 -5.43 -17.02
N SER A 180 14.41 -5.92 -16.51
CA SER A 180 13.30 -6.34 -17.37
C SER A 180 12.72 -5.15 -18.13
N HIS A 181 11.92 -5.44 -19.17
CA HIS A 181 11.23 -4.39 -19.94
C HIS A 181 10.44 -3.43 -19.03
N TRP A 182 9.69 -3.95 -18.06
CA TRP A 182 8.93 -3.11 -17.12
C TRP A 182 9.84 -2.31 -16.19
N ASP A 183 10.91 -2.91 -15.66
CA ASP A 183 11.86 -2.22 -14.78
C ASP A 183 12.51 -1.02 -15.49
N MET A 184 13.03 -1.25 -16.70
CA MET A 184 13.68 -0.21 -17.49
C MET A 184 12.73 0.92 -17.84
N ARG A 185 11.49 0.57 -18.22
CA ARG A 185 10.49 1.56 -18.66
C ARG A 185 9.98 2.42 -17.49
N LEU A 186 9.70 1.81 -16.34
CA LEU A 186 9.29 2.55 -15.14
C LEU A 186 10.43 3.42 -14.60
N ARG A 187 11.66 2.90 -14.56
CA ARG A 187 12.85 3.67 -14.18
C ARG A 187 13.12 4.83 -15.12
N GLY A 188 13.04 4.61 -16.43
CA GLY A 188 13.20 5.65 -17.44
C GLY A 188 12.15 6.75 -17.29
N LEU A 189 10.89 6.37 -17.05
CA LEU A 189 9.84 7.34 -16.77
C LEU A 189 10.09 8.11 -15.48
N TRP A 190 10.55 7.46 -14.41
CA TRP A 190 10.88 8.14 -13.15
C TRP A 190 11.99 9.19 -13.35
N ASN A 191 13.05 8.84 -14.07
CA ASN A 191 14.14 9.78 -14.37
C ASN A 191 13.62 11.02 -15.12
N ALA A 192 12.79 10.81 -16.15
CA ALA A 192 12.19 11.90 -16.92
C ALA A 192 11.20 12.78 -16.13
N LEU A 193 10.78 12.37 -14.93
CA LEU A 193 9.93 13.17 -14.04
C LEU A 193 10.70 13.99 -13.02
N ARG A 194 12.00 13.72 -12.88
CA ARG A 194 12.90 14.45 -11.98
C ARG A 194 13.62 15.61 -12.67
N ASP A 195 13.78 15.51 -13.98
CA ASP A 195 14.37 16.52 -14.86
C ASP A 195 13.35 17.62 -15.17
#